data_AF-A0AAD9GDN5-F1
#
_entry.id   AF-A0AAD9GDN5-F1
#
_cell.length_a   1.000
_cell.length_b   1.000
_cell.length_c   1.000
_cell.angle_alpha   90.00
_cell.angle_beta   90.00
_cell.angle_gamma   90.00
#
_symmetry.space_group_name_H-M   'P 1'
#
loop_
_entity.id
_entity.type
_entity.pdbx_description
1 polymer ?
#
loop_
_entity_poly.entity_id
_entity_poly.type
_entity_poly.pdbx_seq_one_letter_code
_entity_poly.pdbx_strand_id
1 'polypeptide(L)'
;MESLYTPDICQAVRENDTVILMVNNKGGFTVKIERGKTIKICKDSLKLDMLIGCSYGDVFMKNSGEWQKVKRNDPSYHQYRNRIREEPPEESIQNAIDNRHIHDTNTAQKLSYDDIQRLKKDKNVDELIETIVDNSETFAKKTKMAQEKYIMRKESRHVKLFYVRPCDLYNVCNCYFYSFPHKIGYINFANLGMMMYMADIRYGNKVMVFDHSLGLITGAVSQRLAGSGKIYRLVSKGVSDKIVHELGIKYFENIVSIDLDLYISDQTGTAGKDSLCIENVRPPDTNGITVTEESNASPGKGASSNGGCINEVDLASKPKNADGVDDSSSNMPAESMQNRFEGVNKRHLMNEGTTDGSNDNTVPKKQALPGVYPLYNPTREEVSNCHVVIGNISYNKCEKLNQLVFDYTKKIKHAADLYLELGGRLVLFGQQYQPMAALQSELTRSDSYVNVKFDEVFIREYQVCVIDIFSRVNAKQMLHLRTHPLMKAEVRPFCGFIVSATKASTNII
;
A
#
# COMPACT_ATOMS: atom_id res chain seq x y z
N MET A 1 -31.84 7.04 -2.85
CA MET A 1 -30.63 6.72 -3.62
C MET A 1 -29.75 5.88 -2.74
N GLU A 2 -29.71 4.56 -2.95
CA GLU A 2 -28.63 3.75 -2.37
C GLU A 2 -27.29 4.34 -2.84
N SER A 3 -26.31 4.50 -1.94
CA SER A 3 -24.98 4.97 -2.34
C SER A 3 -24.38 3.93 -3.30
N LEU A 4 -24.46 4.19 -4.60
CA LEU A 4 -23.89 3.33 -5.64
C LEU A 4 -22.35 3.41 -5.69
N TYR A 5 -21.74 4.20 -4.81
CA TYR A 5 -20.37 4.70 -4.95
C TYR A 5 -19.43 4.27 -3.82
N THR A 6 -19.97 3.82 -2.69
CA THR A 6 -19.22 3.38 -1.51
C THR A 6 -19.94 2.22 -0.84
N PRO A 7 -19.23 1.28 -0.19
CA PRO A 7 -19.85 0.29 0.67
C PRO A 7 -20.76 1.00 1.68
N ASP A 8 -22.03 0.60 1.75
CA ASP A 8 -22.95 1.10 2.78
C ASP A 8 -22.52 0.52 4.12
N ILE A 9 -21.91 1.35 4.96
CA ILE A 9 -21.37 0.93 6.26
C ILE A 9 -22.46 0.42 7.23
N CYS A 10 -23.74 0.75 6.96
CA CYS A 10 -24.87 0.28 7.71
C CYS A 10 -25.28 -1.15 7.32
N GLN A 11 -24.84 -1.63 6.15
CA GLN A 11 -25.10 -2.98 5.70
C GLN A 11 -24.10 -3.96 6.30
N ALA A 12 -24.60 -5.15 6.63
CA ALA A 12 -23.76 -6.26 7.00
C ALA A 12 -22.96 -6.75 5.79
N VAL A 13 -21.76 -7.29 6.06
CA VAL A 13 -20.87 -7.88 5.05
C VAL A 13 -21.59 -9.03 4.34
N ARG A 14 -21.57 -9.02 3.01
CA ARG A 14 -22.19 -10.03 2.16
C ARG A 14 -21.15 -10.87 1.45
N GLU A 15 -21.64 -11.95 0.85
CA GLU A 15 -20.85 -12.73 -0.09
C GLU A 15 -20.48 -11.88 -1.32
N ASN A 16 -19.27 -12.07 -1.83
CA ASN A 16 -18.62 -11.30 -2.90
C ASN A 16 -18.21 -9.87 -2.57
N ASP A 17 -18.50 -9.37 -1.37
CA ASP A 17 -17.97 -8.08 -0.93
C ASP A 17 -16.45 -8.14 -0.81
N THR A 18 -15.78 -7.03 -1.14
CA THR A 18 -14.38 -6.84 -0.79
C THR A 18 -14.31 -6.04 0.51
N VAL A 19 -13.58 -6.57 1.49
CA VAL A 19 -13.38 -5.94 2.80
C VAL A 19 -11.90 -5.83 3.11
N ILE A 20 -11.55 -4.94 4.04
CA ILE A 20 -10.19 -4.84 4.58
C ILE A 20 -10.17 -5.52 5.95
N LEU A 21 -9.20 -6.41 6.14
CA LEU A 21 -8.88 -7.00 7.43
C LEU A 21 -7.71 -6.24 8.03
N MET A 22 -7.99 -5.38 9.01
CA MET A 22 -6.99 -4.58 9.71
C MET A 22 -6.47 -5.35 10.92
N VAL A 23 -5.23 -5.83 10.84
CA VAL A 23 -4.54 -6.50 11.94
C VAL A 23 -4.02 -5.46 12.93
N ASN A 24 -4.31 -5.66 14.20
CA ASN A 24 -3.84 -4.75 15.24
C ASN A 24 -2.31 -4.61 15.22
N ASN A 25 -1.83 -3.37 15.15
CA ASN A 25 -0.42 -3.00 15.12
C ASN A 25 0.42 -3.61 13.97
N LYS A 26 -0.17 -4.12 12.88
CA LYS A 26 0.56 -4.77 11.76
C LYS A 26 0.10 -4.39 10.36
N GLY A 27 -0.77 -3.38 10.23
CA GLY A 27 -1.38 -3.00 8.96
C GLY A 27 -2.55 -3.91 8.58
N GLY A 28 -2.89 -3.98 7.30
CA GLY A 28 -4.04 -4.74 6.83
C GLY A 28 -3.90 -5.19 5.39
N PHE A 29 -4.90 -5.93 4.93
CA PHE A 29 -5.01 -6.33 3.54
C PHE A 29 -6.47 -6.51 3.14
N THR A 30 -6.71 -6.39 1.84
CA THR A 30 -8.00 -6.57 1.20
C THR A 30 -8.29 -8.05 0.96
N VAL A 31 -9.55 -8.44 1.13
CA VAL A 31 -10.04 -9.80 0.92
C VAL A 31 -11.41 -9.74 0.29
N LYS A 32 -11.60 -10.50 -0.80
CA LYS A 32 -12.92 -10.78 -1.35
C LYS A 32 -13.55 -11.94 -0.59
N ILE A 33 -14.75 -11.72 -0.05
CA ILE A 33 -15.50 -12.69 0.75
C ILE A 33 -16.13 -13.73 -0.17
N GLU A 34 -15.69 -14.98 -0.06
CA GLU A 34 -16.17 -16.12 -0.85
C GLU A 34 -16.43 -17.29 0.10
N ARG A 35 -17.56 -17.97 -0.04
CA ARG A 35 -17.94 -19.07 0.86
C ARG A 35 -16.96 -20.24 0.78
N GLY A 36 -16.70 -20.88 1.92
CA GLY A 36 -15.77 -22.01 2.03
C GLY A 36 -14.29 -21.64 1.87
N LYS A 37 -13.97 -20.39 1.53
CA LYS A 37 -12.60 -19.92 1.40
C LYS A 37 -11.98 -19.68 2.78
N THR A 38 -10.72 -20.06 2.89
CA THR A 38 -9.93 -19.90 4.10
C THR A 38 -8.70 -19.07 3.80
N ILE A 39 -8.40 -18.11 4.68
CA ILE A 39 -7.22 -17.24 4.56
C ILE A 39 -6.32 -17.38 5.79
N LYS A 40 -5.07 -16.96 5.67
CA LYS A 40 -4.15 -16.87 6.81
C LYS A 40 -4.08 -15.45 7.33
N ILE A 41 -4.37 -15.26 8.61
CA ILE A 41 -4.22 -13.99 9.33
C ILE A 41 -3.45 -14.25 10.62
N CYS A 42 -2.44 -13.44 10.91
CA CYS A 42 -1.53 -13.67 12.05
C CYS A 42 -0.88 -15.08 12.09
N LYS A 43 -0.67 -15.70 10.92
CA LYS A 43 -0.22 -17.10 10.71
C LYS A 43 -1.26 -18.17 11.05
N ASP A 44 -2.47 -17.79 11.41
CA ASP A 44 -3.57 -18.69 11.73
C ASP A 44 -4.61 -18.73 10.62
N SER A 45 -5.27 -19.87 10.49
CA SER A 45 -6.35 -20.08 9.52
C SER A 45 -7.63 -19.37 9.95
N LEU A 46 -8.31 -18.67 9.04
CA LEU A 46 -9.61 -18.04 9.23
C LEU A 46 -10.55 -18.42 8.08
N LYS A 47 -11.73 -18.96 8.39
CA LYS A 47 -12.80 -19.20 7.42
C LYS A 47 -13.55 -17.90 7.16
N LEU A 48 -13.69 -17.52 5.89
CA LEU A 48 -14.36 -16.26 5.51
C LEU A 48 -15.87 -16.28 5.77
N ASP A 49 -16.48 -17.47 5.88
CA ASP A 49 -17.90 -17.65 6.19
C ASP A 49 -18.31 -16.93 7.48
N MET A 50 -17.40 -16.83 8.46
CA MET A 50 -17.63 -16.17 9.74
C MET A 50 -17.83 -14.66 9.61
N LEU A 51 -17.39 -14.05 8.52
CA LEU A 51 -17.49 -12.61 8.28
C LEU A 51 -18.83 -12.24 7.64
N ILE A 52 -19.52 -13.19 7.00
CA ILE A 52 -20.80 -12.95 6.34
C ILE A 52 -21.86 -12.63 7.42
N GLY A 53 -22.61 -11.54 7.23
CA GLY A 53 -23.61 -11.07 8.18
C GLY A 53 -23.03 -10.24 9.34
N CYS A 54 -21.71 -10.08 9.44
CA CYS A 54 -21.09 -9.20 10.43
C CYS A 54 -21.15 -7.73 9.99
N SER A 55 -21.07 -6.82 10.95
CA SER A 55 -21.04 -5.38 10.71
C SER A 55 -19.61 -4.89 10.53
N TYR A 56 -19.42 -3.85 9.73
CA TYR A 56 -18.14 -3.17 9.65
C TYR A 56 -17.75 -2.60 11.03
N GLY A 57 -16.48 -2.75 11.41
CA GLY A 57 -15.95 -2.37 12.72
C GLY A 57 -15.96 -3.49 13.77
N ASP A 58 -16.65 -4.61 13.50
CA ASP A 58 -16.61 -5.80 14.34
C ASP A 58 -15.17 -6.27 14.59
N VAL A 59 -14.92 -6.74 15.81
CA VAL A 59 -13.60 -7.20 16.28
C VAL A 59 -13.59 -8.72 16.32
N PHE A 60 -12.50 -9.31 15.84
CA PHE A 60 -12.26 -10.73 15.95
C PHE A 60 -10.97 -10.96 16.72
N MET A 61 -11.05 -11.79 17.75
CA MET A 61 -9.94 -12.17 18.60
C MET A 61 -9.72 -13.67 18.52
N LYS A 62 -8.47 -14.09 18.59
CA LYS A 62 -8.13 -15.50 18.65
C LYS A 62 -8.02 -15.95 20.11
N ASN A 63 -8.95 -16.80 20.54
CA ASN A 63 -8.99 -17.39 21.88
C ASN A 63 -9.01 -18.92 21.77
N SER A 64 -8.21 -19.61 22.58
CA SER A 64 -8.15 -21.08 22.64
C SER A 64 -8.03 -21.78 21.27
N GLY A 65 -7.31 -21.17 20.33
CA GLY A 65 -7.09 -21.71 18.99
C GLY A 65 -8.11 -21.30 17.93
N GLU A 66 -9.26 -20.74 18.33
CA GLU A 66 -10.36 -20.36 17.42
C GLU A 66 -10.53 -18.84 17.30
N TRP A 67 -11.05 -18.40 16.16
CA TRP A 67 -11.43 -17.00 15.95
C TRP A 67 -12.84 -16.77 16.45
N GLN A 68 -13.02 -15.78 17.31
CA GLN A 68 -14.33 -15.44 17.87
C GLN A 68 -14.59 -13.95 17.68
N LYS A 69 -15.83 -13.61 17.34
CA LYS A 69 -16.30 -12.22 17.28
C LYS A 69 -16.47 -11.72 18.71
N VAL A 70 -15.86 -10.59 19.03
CA VAL A 70 -15.94 -9.93 20.34
C VAL A 70 -16.58 -8.57 20.19
N LYS A 71 -17.53 -8.24 21.07
CA LYS A 71 -18.12 -6.90 21.13
C LYS A 71 -17.18 -5.99 21.90
N ARG A 72 -16.91 -4.78 21.40
CA ARG A 72 -16.05 -3.79 22.10
C ARG A 72 -16.56 -3.38 23.47
N ASN A 73 -17.87 -3.45 23.67
CA ASN A 73 -18.52 -3.09 24.93
C ASN A 73 -18.62 -4.29 25.90
N ASP A 74 -18.12 -5.46 25.50
CA ASP A 74 -18.11 -6.64 26.35
C ASP A 74 -17.09 -6.43 27.49
N PRO A 75 -17.44 -6.65 28.77
CA PRO A 75 -16.48 -6.56 29.87
C PRO A 75 -15.27 -7.50 29.74
N SER A 76 -15.41 -8.60 29.00
CA SER A 76 -14.30 -9.53 28.71
C SER A 76 -13.31 -8.95 27.69
N TYR A 77 -13.69 -7.92 26.93
CA TYR A 77 -12.80 -7.29 25.95
C TYR A 77 -11.69 -6.50 26.65
N HIS A 78 -10.44 -6.93 26.46
CA HIS A 78 -9.25 -6.35 27.09
C HIS A 78 -9.31 -6.37 28.63
N GLN A 79 -9.82 -7.45 29.23
CA GLN A 79 -9.96 -7.57 30.68
C GLN A 79 -8.63 -7.31 31.43
N TYR A 80 -7.50 -7.75 30.86
CA TYR A 80 -6.16 -7.51 31.41
C TYR A 80 -5.83 -6.02 31.66
N ARG A 81 -6.54 -5.08 31.01
CA ARG A 81 -6.37 -3.63 31.28
C ARG A 81 -6.90 -3.21 32.64
N ASN A 82 -7.76 -4.00 33.29
CA ASN A 82 -8.25 -3.72 34.64
C ASN A 82 -7.12 -3.64 35.67
N ARG A 83 -6.00 -4.34 35.46
CA ARG A 83 -4.76 -4.21 36.26
C ARG A 83 -4.22 -2.77 36.37
N ILE A 84 -4.51 -1.91 35.39
CA ILE A 84 -4.13 -0.49 35.44
C ILE A 84 -5.02 0.27 36.43
N ARG A 85 -6.30 -0.12 36.50
CA ARG A 85 -7.35 0.50 37.31
C ARG A 85 -7.30 0.08 38.77
N GLU A 86 -6.70 -1.08 39.08
CA GLU A 86 -6.49 -1.54 40.46
C GLU A 86 -5.64 -0.52 41.24
N GLU A 87 -6.14 -0.04 42.37
CA GLU A 87 -5.35 0.79 43.28
C GLU A 87 -4.31 -0.09 43.97
N PRO A 88 -3.01 0.26 43.88
CA PRO A 88 -1.98 -0.51 44.53
C PRO A 88 -2.05 -0.24 46.05
N PRO A 89 -1.68 -1.20 46.93
CA PRO A 89 -1.68 -1.00 48.38
C PRO A 89 -0.96 0.28 48.79
N GLU A 90 -1.40 0.99 49.83
CA GLU A 90 -0.85 2.30 50.22
C GLU A 90 0.69 2.32 50.34
N GLU A 91 1.29 1.26 50.88
CA GLU A 91 2.75 1.09 51.00
C GLU A 91 3.49 1.05 49.65
N SER A 92 2.81 0.60 48.60
CA SER A 92 3.36 0.53 47.24
C SER A 92 3.17 1.82 46.44
N ILE A 93 2.23 2.70 46.85
CA ILE A 93 2.04 4.02 46.24
C ILE A 93 3.30 4.86 46.40
N GLN A 94 3.89 4.87 47.60
CA GLN A 94 5.13 5.62 47.89
C GLN A 94 6.33 5.13 47.07
N ASN A 95 6.35 3.82 46.76
CA ASN A 95 7.42 3.17 46.01
C ASN A 95 7.23 3.23 44.48
N ALA A 96 6.06 3.64 43.99
CA ALA A 96 5.69 3.66 42.57
C ALA A 96 5.74 5.06 41.93
N ILE A 97 6.41 6.03 42.59
CA ILE A 97 6.51 7.42 42.13
C ILE A 97 7.66 7.59 41.10
N ASP A 98 8.79 6.91 41.31
CA ASP A 98 9.95 7.00 40.44
C ASP A 98 10.66 5.66 40.24
N ASN A 99 11.69 5.65 39.40
CA ASN A 99 12.44 4.46 39.01
C ASN A 99 13.80 4.33 39.70
N ARG A 100 14.09 5.08 40.77
CA ARG A 100 15.44 5.13 41.38
C ARG A 100 15.92 3.78 41.94
N HIS A 101 14.98 2.90 42.30
CA HIS A 101 15.23 1.57 42.86
C HIS A 101 14.89 0.42 41.88
N ILE A 102 14.65 0.74 40.60
CA ILE A 102 14.42 -0.26 39.55
C ILE A 102 15.74 -0.48 38.82
N HIS A 103 16.36 -1.64 39.07
CA HIS A 103 17.58 -2.06 38.41
C HIS A 103 17.27 -3.05 37.30
N ASP A 104 17.91 -2.90 36.14
CA ASP A 104 17.78 -3.83 35.03
C ASP A 104 18.75 -5.00 35.21
N THR A 105 18.30 -6.04 35.89
CA THR A 105 19.07 -7.25 36.14
C THR A 105 18.77 -8.36 35.14
N ASN A 106 17.91 -8.12 34.13
CA ASN A 106 17.35 -9.13 33.23
C ASN A 106 16.64 -10.32 33.92
N THR A 107 16.50 -10.33 35.25
CA THR A 107 15.85 -11.38 36.05
C THR A 107 14.44 -11.02 36.53
N ALA A 108 13.96 -9.82 36.20
CA ALA A 108 12.70 -9.28 36.71
C ALA A 108 11.44 -10.04 36.24
N GLN A 109 11.54 -10.89 35.22
CA GLN A 109 10.46 -11.76 34.75
C GLN A 109 10.79 -13.21 35.13
N LYS A 110 9.94 -13.80 35.97
CA LYS A 110 10.16 -15.16 36.50
C LYS A 110 9.83 -16.26 35.49
N LEU A 111 8.96 -15.98 34.52
CA LEU A 111 8.59 -16.95 33.49
C LEU A 111 9.64 -17.01 32.38
N SER A 112 10.09 -18.22 32.05
CA SER A 112 10.97 -18.44 30.91
C SER A 112 10.23 -18.27 29.58
N TYR A 113 10.97 -18.24 28.48
CA TYR A 113 10.38 -18.23 27.14
C TYR A 113 9.49 -19.47 26.91
N ASP A 114 9.96 -20.65 27.32
CA ASP A 114 9.24 -21.91 27.11
C ASP A 114 7.96 -21.98 27.94
N ASP A 115 7.98 -21.46 29.16
CA ASP A 115 6.77 -21.35 30.00
C ASP A 115 5.71 -20.47 29.32
N ILE A 116 6.12 -19.33 28.75
CA ILE A 116 5.21 -18.45 28.01
C ILE A 116 4.66 -19.15 26.75
N GLN A 117 5.43 -20.01 26.09
CA GLN A 117 4.93 -20.79 24.95
C GLN A 117 3.93 -21.87 25.37
N ARG A 118 4.11 -22.50 26.55
CA ARG A 118 3.13 -23.43 27.13
C ARG A 118 1.84 -22.70 27.50
N LEU A 119 1.95 -21.58 28.22
CA LEU A 119 0.79 -20.76 28.61
C LEU A 119 -0.03 -20.28 27.40
N LYS A 120 0.60 -19.96 26.27
CA LYS A 120 -0.11 -19.60 25.03
C LYS A 120 -0.97 -20.72 24.44
N LYS A 121 -0.65 -21.98 24.74
CA LYS A 121 -1.42 -23.14 24.28
C LYS A 121 -2.56 -23.45 25.25
N ASP A 122 -2.31 -23.26 26.55
CA ASP A 122 -3.19 -23.74 27.61
C ASP A 122 -4.21 -22.69 28.08
N LYS A 123 -3.84 -21.39 28.04
CA LYS A 123 -4.66 -20.30 28.57
C LYS A 123 -5.23 -19.39 27.49
N ASN A 124 -6.31 -18.69 27.83
CA ASN A 124 -6.80 -17.57 27.03
C ASN A 124 -5.80 -16.40 27.06
N VAL A 125 -6.02 -15.41 26.18
CA VAL A 125 -5.08 -14.29 26.02
C VAL A 125 -5.07 -13.37 27.24
N ASP A 126 -6.22 -13.16 27.88
CA ASP A 126 -6.34 -12.31 29.06
C ASP A 126 -5.56 -12.89 30.25
N GLU A 127 -5.82 -14.15 30.61
CA GLU A 127 -5.10 -14.87 31.67
C GLU A 127 -3.61 -15.00 31.37
N LEU A 128 -3.23 -15.16 30.10
CA LEU A 128 -1.82 -15.18 29.69
C LEU A 128 -1.14 -13.85 30.05
N ILE A 129 -1.76 -12.71 29.72
CA ILE A 129 -1.19 -11.40 30.02
C ILE A 129 -1.16 -11.15 31.53
N GLU A 130 -2.25 -11.47 32.23
CA GLU A 130 -2.31 -11.37 33.70
C GLU A 130 -1.23 -12.22 34.37
N THR A 131 -1.06 -13.48 33.95
CA THR A 131 0.01 -14.36 34.48
C THR A 131 1.41 -13.77 34.24
N ILE A 132 1.65 -13.17 33.07
CA ILE A 132 2.94 -12.52 32.75
C ILE A 132 3.17 -11.25 33.60
N VAL A 133 2.11 -10.52 33.92
CA VAL A 133 2.14 -9.33 34.78
C VAL A 133 2.43 -9.73 36.22
N ASP A 134 1.73 -10.75 36.75
CA ASP A 134 1.86 -11.23 38.13
C ASP A 134 3.27 -11.80 38.42
N ASN A 135 3.91 -12.37 37.40
CA ASN A 135 5.28 -12.90 37.50
C ASN A 135 6.38 -11.85 37.25
N SER A 136 6.03 -10.56 37.20
CA SER A 136 6.99 -9.47 37.06
C SER A 136 7.27 -8.77 38.38
N GLU A 137 8.48 -8.93 38.91
CA GLU A 137 8.89 -8.36 40.21
C GLU A 137 8.90 -6.82 40.23
N THR A 138 9.10 -6.20 39.06
CA THR A 138 9.17 -4.75 38.92
C THR A 138 7.83 -4.11 38.58
N PHE A 139 6.78 -4.89 38.28
CA PHE A 139 5.53 -4.31 37.78
C PHE A 139 4.83 -3.43 38.82
N ALA A 140 4.70 -3.92 40.06
CA ALA A 140 4.10 -3.15 41.15
C ALA A 140 4.88 -1.88 41.50
N LYS A 141 6.21 -1.90 41.33
CA LYS A 141 7.12 -0.76 41.59
C LYS A 141 7.09 0.31 40.48
N LYS A 142 6.48 0.02 39.33
CA LYS A 142 6.42 0.97 38.21
C LYS A 142 5.33 2.01 38.44
N THR A 143 5.58 3.22 37.95
CA THR A 143 4.55 4.25 37.82
C THR A 143 3.36 3.74 37.00
N LYS A 144 2.16 4.29 37.23
CA LYS A 144 0.95 3.90 36.49
C LYS A 144 1.10 4.00 34.98
N MET A 145 1.79 5.05 34.50
CA MET A 145 2.09 5.22 33.08
C MET A 145 3.00 4.11 32.54
N ALA A 146 3.99 3.68 33.33
CA ALA A 146 4.91 2.61 32.95
C ALA A 146 4.24 1.23 33.02
N GLN A 147 3.30 1.00 33.94
CA GLN A 147 2.46 -0.20 34.01
C GLN A 147 1.59 -0.35 32.75
N GLU A 148 0.90 0.71 32.34
CA GLU A 148 0.11 0.68 31.11
C GLU A 148 0.99 0.48 29.88
N LYS A 149 2.13 1.19 29.76
CA LYS A 149 3.08 0.99 28.66
C LYS A 149 3.57 -0.47 28.61
N TYR A 150 3.78 -1.09 29.77
CA TYR A 150 4.14 -2.50 29.86
C TYR A 150 3.01 -3.41 29.35
N ILE A 151 1.77 -3.18 29.78
CA ILE A 151 0.61 -3.95 29.33
C ILE A 151 0.38 -3.78 27.83
N MET A 152 0.42 -2.57 27.28
CA MET A 152 0.32 -2.32 25.83
C MET A 152 1.39 -3.07 25.02
N ARG A 153 2.61 -3.19 25.56
CA ARG A 153 3.68 -3.98 24.95
C ARG A 153 3.36 -5.48 24.98
N LYS A 154 2.74 -6.00 26.05
CA LYS A 154 2.31 -7.40 26.11
C LYS A 154 1.13 -7.66 25.19
N GLU A 155 0.15 -6.78 25.17
CA GLU A 155 -0.98 -6.78 24.25
C GLU A 155 -0.52 -6.90 22.79
N SER A 156 0.33 -5.97 22.33
CA SER A 156 0.81 -5.97 20.94
C SER A 156 1.59 -7.24 20.54
N ARG A 157 2.19 -7.95 21.51
CA ARG A 157 2.95 -9.18 21.28
C ARG A 157 2.09 -10.43 21.32
N HIS A 158 1.13 -10.50 22.24
CA HIS A 158 0.42 -11.73 22.58
C HIS A 158 -1.02 -11.75 22.05
N VAL A 159 -1.67 -10.59 21.90
CA VAL A 159 -3.03 -10.51 21.40
C VAL A 159 -3.03 -10.58 19.88
N LYS A 160 -3.76 -11.57 19.36
CA LYS A 160 -4.05 -11.68 17.92
C LYS A 160 -5.47 -11.22 17.71
N LEU A 161 -5.61 -10.02 17.15
CA LEU A 161 -6.91 -9.45 16.86
C LEU A 161 -6.89 -8.69 15.54
N PHE A 162 -8.03 -8.68 14.87
CA PHE A 162 -8.25 -7.88 13.67
C PHE A 162 -9.65 -7.28 13.65
N TYR A 163 -9.83 -6.28 12.81
CA TYR A 163 -11.09 -5.59 12.60
C TYR A 163 -11.48 -5.64 11.13
N VAL A 164 -12.77 -5.77 10.86
CA VAL A 164 -13.30 -5.68 9.49
C VAL A 164 -13.58 -4.22 9.17
N ARG A 165 -13.08 -3.74 8.02
CA ARG A 165 -13.29 -2.38 7.52
C ARG A 165 -13.85 -2.41 6.10
N PRO A 166 -14.67 -1.41 5.72
CA PRO A 166 -15.15 -1.29 4.36
C PRO A 166 -14.00 -0.92 3.41
N CYS A 167 -14.08 -1.40 2.17
CA CYS A 167 -13.18 -0.96 1.10
C CYS A 167 -13.63 0.38 0.50
N ASP A 168 -13.59 1.46 1.30
CA ASP A 168 -13.70 2.82 0.78
C ASP A 168 -12.31 3.41 0.45
N LEU A 169 -12.30 4.56 -0.24
CA LEU A 169 -11.06 5.17 -0.71
C LEU A 169 -10.09 5.51 0.43
N TYR A 170 -10.61 5.95 1.58
CA TYR A 170 -9.81 6.29 2.75
C TYR A 170 -9.17 5.04 3.35
N ASN A 171 -9.97 4.01 3.63
CA ASN A 171 -9.53 2.78 4.26
C ASN A 171 -8.56 2.02 3.34
N VAL A 172 -8.82 1.97 2.02
CA VAL A 172 -7.91 1.35 1.05
C VAL A 172 -6.59 2.10 0.97
N CYS A 173 -6.63 3.44 0.79
CA CYS A 173 -5.41 4.26 0.73
C CYS A 173 -4.56 4.07 2.00
N ASN A 174 -5.16 4.16 3.19
CA ASN A 174 -4.44 3.96 4.45
C ASN A 174 -3.92 2.53 4.60
N CYS A 175 -4.73 1.53 4.26
CA CYS A 175 -4.32 0.12 4.33
C CYS A 175 -3.05 -0.12 3.50
N TYR A 176 -3.02 0.35 2.26
CA TYR A 176 -1.83 0.25 1.41
C TYR A 176 -0.68 1.14 1.89
N PHE A 177 -0.95 2.34 2.40
CA PHE A 177 0.08 3.24 2.90
C PHE A 177 0.82 2.67 4.12
N TYR A 178 0.13 2.06 5.08
CA TYR A 178 0.80 1.46 6.25
C TYR A 178 1.38 0.08 5.97
N SER A 179 0.82 -0.68 5.03
CA SER A 179 1.23 -2.08 4.81
C SER A 179 2.23 -2.22 3.65
N PHE A 180 2.01 -1.48 2.55
CA PHE A 180 2.77 -1.59 1.31
C PHE A 180 2.90 -0.21 0.60
N PRO A 181 3.47 0.83 1.26
CA PRO A 181 3.44 2.20 0.72
C PRO A 181 4.12 2.33 -0.63
N HIS A 182 5.17 1.54 -0.86
CA HIS A 182 5.88 1.48 -2.13
C HIS A 182 4.98 1.07 -3.29
N LYS A 183 3.87 0.33 -3.09
CA LYS A 183 2.98 -0.09 -4.19
C LYS A 183 2.11 1.05 -4.72
N ILE A 184 1.86 2.06 -3.89
CA ILE A 184 1.04 3.23 -4.22
C ILE A 184 1.89 4.49 -4.44
N GLY A 185 3.19 4.32 -4.68
CA GLY A 185 4.13 5.45 -4.84
C GLY A 185 4.20 6.35 -3.60
N TYR A 186 3.99 5.80 -2.40
CA TYR A 186 3.96 6.53 -1.14
C TYR A 186 2.88 7.63 -1.05
N ILE A 187 1.83 7.60 -1.88
CA ILE A 187 0.69 8.52 -1.73
C ILE A 187 -0.05 8.21 -0.43
N ASN A 188 -0.06 9.18 0.50
CA ASN A 188 -0.95 9.14 1.66
C ASN A 188 -2.32 9.76 1.34
N PHE A 189 -3.30 9.62 2.23
CA PHE A 189 -4.65 10.11 1.96
C PHE A 189 -4.74 11.65 1.87
N ALA A 190 -3.91 12.42 2.58
CA ALA A 190 -3.94 13.87 2.43
C ALA A 190 -3.37 14.33 1.09
N ASN A 191 -2.32 13.67 0.57
CA ASN A 191 -1.83 13.90 -0.78
C ASN A 191 -2.94 13.62 -1.79
N LEU A 192 -3.60 12.45 -1.68
CA LEU A 192 -4.72 12.10 -2.56
C LEU A 192 -5.85 13.12 -2.46
N GLY A 193 -6.24 13.52 -1.25
CA GLY A 193 -7.26 14.54 -1.01
C GLY A 193 -6.90 15.90 -1.63
N MET A 194 -5.65 16.33 -1.48
CA MET A 194 -5.15 17.58 -2.06
C MET A 194 -5.13 17.52 -3.59
N MET A 195 -4.70 16.39 -4.17
CA MET A 195 -4.76 16.18 -5.62
C MET A 195 -6.18 16.27 -6.15
N MET A 196 -7.14 15.61 -5.49
CA MET A 196 -8.56 15.66 -5.89
C MET A 196 -9.15 17.06 -5.73
N TYR A 197 -8.74 17.80 -4.70
CA TYR A 197 -9.14 19.20 -4.50
C TYR A 197 -8.62 20.11 -5.62
N MET A 198 -7.33 20.03 -5.95
CA MET A 198 -6.72 20.84 -7.02
C MET A 198 -7.25 20.47 -8.42
N ALA A 199 -7.58 19.20 -8.63
CA ALA A 199 -8.06 18.71 -9.90
C ALA A 199 -9.51 19.15 -10.20
N ASP A 200 -10.29 19.47 -9.17
CA ASP A 200 -11.68 19.96 -9.31
C ASP A 200 -12.52 19.09 -10.27
N ILE A 201 -12.50 17.78 -10.01
CA ILE A 201 -13.19 16.79 -10.85
C ILE A 201 -14.69 16.87 -10.58
N ARG A 202 -15.44 17.11 -11.65
CA ARG A 202 -16.89 17.32 -11.68
C ARG A 202 -17.58 16.30 -12.58
N TYR A 203 -18.88 16.14 -12.37
CA TYR A 203 -19.74 15.29 -13.20
C TYR A 203 -19.60 15.65 -14.69
N GLY A 204 -19.45 14.64 -15.54
CA GLY A 204 -19.32 14.80 -16.99
C GLY A 204 -17.92 15.12 -17.51
N ASN A 205 -16.94 15.41 -16.64
CA ASN A 205 -15.59 15.76 -17.07
C ASN A 205 -14.92 14.62 -17.86
N LYS A 206 -14.10 15.01 -18.84
CA LYS A 206 -13.07 14.15 -19.43
C LYS A 206 -11.78 14.28 -18.63
N VAL A 207 -11.30 13.19 -18.05
CA VAL A 207 -10.12 13.18 -17.17
C VAL A 207 -9.08 12.23 -17.73
N MET A 208 -7.88 12.74 -18.00
CA MET A 208 -6.72 11.91 -18.35
C MET A 208 -5.95 11.54 -17.08
N VAL A 209 -5.68 10.25 -16.89
CA VAL A 209 -5.08 9.73 -15.65
C VAL A 209 -3.83 8.92 -15.94
N PHE A 210 -2.71 9.27 -15.30
CA PHE A 210 -1.51 8.45 -15.27
C PHE A 210 -1.31 7.83 -13.88
N ASP A 211 -1.47 6.52 -13.75
CA ASP A 211 -1.63 5.88 -12.44
C ASP A 211 -0.66 4.71 -12.20
N HIS A 212 0.49 5.02 -11.60
CA HIS A 212 1.43 4.05 -11.03
C HIS A 212 1.16 3.74 -9.55
N SER A 213 -0.10 3.79 -9.11
CA SER A 213 -0.51 3.50 -7.73
C SER A 213 -1.55 2.38 -7.63
N LEU A 214 -1.37 1.31 -8.42
CA LEU A 214 -2.30 0.17 -8.49
C LEU A 214 -3.75 0.56 -8.84
N GLY A 215 -3.97 1.71 -9.47
CA GLY A 215 -5.32 2.19 -9.77
C GLY A 215 -5.94 3.06 -8.67
N LEU A 216 -5.18 3.49 -7.65
CA LEU A 216 -5.69 4.32 -6.55
C LEU A 216 -6.25 5.66 -7.05
N ILE A 217 -5.50 6.38 -7.90
CA ILE A 217 -5.95 7.66 -8.46
C ILE A 217 -7.13 7.41 -9.40
N THR A 218 -7.06 6.40 -10.25
CA THR A 218 -8.13 6.01 -11.18
C THR A 218 -9.43 5.71 -10.42
N GLY A 219 -9.35 4.97 -9.32
CA GLY A 219 -10.47 4.68 -8.44
C GLY A 219 -11.05 5.94 -7.79
N ALA A 220 -10.18 6.84 -7.30
CA ALA A 220 -10.61 8.13 -6.74
C ALA A 220 -11.34 9.00 -7.77
N VAL A 221 -10.79 9.13 -8.97
CA VAL A 221 -11.40 9.84 -10.10
C VAL A 221 -12.74 9.22 -10.47
N SER A 222 -12.81 7.88 -10.56
CA SER A 222 -14.04 7.17 -10.90
C SER A 222 -15.15 7.38 -9.86
N GLN A 223 -14.82 7.40 -8.57
CA GLN A 223 -15.79 7.74 -7.52
C GLN A 223 -16.32 9.17 -7.65
N ARG A 224 -15.46 10.14 -7.98
CA ARG A 224 -15.86 11.54 -8.17
C ARG A 224 -16.75 11.73 -9.41
N LEU A 225 -16.46 10.99 -10.47
CA LEU A 225 -17.24 11.02 -11.70
C LEU A 225 -18.55 10.22 -11.61
N ALA A 226 -18.65 9.27 -10.69
CA ALA A 226 -19.89 8.53 -10.44
C ALA A 226 -20.47 7.85 -11.71
N GLY A 227 -19.60 7.40 -12.61
CA GLY A 227 -19.97 6.79 -13.90
C GLY A 227 -20.24 7.78 -15.04
N SER A 228 -20.21 9.08 -14.78
CA SER A 228 -20.32 10.12 -15.80
C SER A 228 -18.98 10.46 -16.46
N GLY A 229 -19.03 11.14 -17.61
CA GLY A 229 -17.82 11.58 -18.31
C GLY A 229 -16.96 10.43 -18.84
N LYS A 230 -15.66 10.68 -18.99
CA LYS A 230 -14.69 9.70 -19.49
C LYS A 230 -13.36 9.80 -18.74
N ILE A 231 -12.76 8.66 -18.45
CA ILE A 231 -11.44 8.52 -17.83
C ILE A 231 -10.51 7.91 -18.86
N TYR A 232 -9.57 8.70 -19.39
CA TYR A 232 -8.54 8.22 -20.30
C TYR A 232 -7.29 7.86 -19.51
N ARG A 233 -7.12 6.58 -19.24
CA ARG A 233 -6.01 6.08 -18.43
C ARG A 233 -4.80 5.84 -19.32
N LEU A 234 -3.74 6.61 -19.12
CA LEU A 234 -2.45 6.42 -19.75
C LEU A 234 -1.74 5.24 -19.08
N VAL A 235 -1.46 4.21 -19.87
CA VAL A 235 -0.86 2.95 -19.44
C VAL A 235 0.54 2.82 -20.04
N SER A 236 1.52 2.55 -19.18
CA SER A 236 2.83 2.05 -19.56
C SER A 236 2.94 0.56 -19.20
N LYS A 237 3.98 -0.13 -19.68
CA LYS A 237 4.16 -1.57 -19.42
C LYS A 237 4.19 -1.86 -17.90
N GLY A 238 3.38 -2.81 -17.45
CA GLY A 238 3.40 -3.31 -16.07
C GLY A 238 2.51 -2.56 -15.07
N VAL A 239 1.55 -1.76 -15.52
CA VAL A 239 0.57 -1.10 -14.65
C VAL A 239 -0.52 -2.09 -14.21
N SER A 240 -0.88 -2.06 -12.92
CA SER A 240 -2.01 -2.82 -12.34
C SER A 240 -3.11 -1.86 -11.90
N ASP A 241 -4.35 -2.34 -11.85
CA ASP A 241 -5.56 -1.60 -11.46
C ASP A 241 -6.25 -2.23 -10.23
N LYS A 242 -5.51 -3.08 -9.51
CA LYS A 242 -6.03 -3.87 -8.41
C LYS A 242 -6.94 -3.09 -7.44
N ILE A 243 -6.58 -1.84 -7.11
CA ILE A 243 -7.36 -1.01 -6.20
C ILE A 243 -8.72 -0.60 -6.79
N VAL A 244 -8.84 -0.41 -8.10
CA VAL A 244 -10.12 -0.09 -8.77
C VAL A 244 -11.14 -1.20 -8.51
N HIS A 245 -10.70 -2.45 -8.63
CA HIS A 245 -11.54 -3.62 -8.31
C HIS A 245 -11.87 -3.72 -6.83
N GLU A 246 -10.89 -3.46 -5.95
CA GLU A 246 -11.09 -3.54 -4.50
C GLU A 246 -12.08 -2.50 -3.97
N LEU A 247 -12.13 -1.33 -4.61
CA LEU A 247 -13.12 -0.28 -4.35
C LEU A 247 -14.52 -0.63 -4.86
N GLY A 248 -14.68 -1.72 -5.62
CA GLY A 248 -15.98 -2.15 -6.14
C GLY A 248 -16.56 -1.20 -7.19
N ILE A 249 -15.71 -0.50 -7.96
CA ILE A 249 -16.14 0.36 -9.06
C ILE A 249 -16.92 -0.48 -10.09
N LYS A 250 -18.12 -0.03 -10.47
CA LYS A 250 -19.01 -0.76 -11.39
C LYS A 250 -18.97 -0.22 -12.82
N TYR A 251 -18.64 1.05 -12.98
CA TYR A 251 -18.56 1.72 -14.26
C TYR A 251 -17.15 1.51 -14.81
N PHE A 252 -16.97 0.45 -15.60
CA PHE A 252 -15.72 0.22 -16.34
C PHE A 252 -15.77 0.80 -17.75
N GLU A 253 -16.98 1.04 -18.27
CA GLU A 253 -17.20 1.57 -19.63
C GLU A 253 -16.80 3.05 -19.80
N ASN A 254 -16.70 3.79 -18.70
CA ASN A 254 -16.17 5.16 -18.70
C ASN A 254 -14.64 5.19 -18.54
N ILE A 255 -13.98 4.08 -18.22
CA ILE A 255 -12.52 3.99 -18.10
C ILE A 255 -11.96 3.41 -19.39
N VAL A 256 -11.22 4.20 -20.16
CA VAL A 256 -10.58 3.79 -21.43
C VAL A 256 -9.07 3.78 -21.25
N SER A 257 -8.45 2.62 -21.43
CA SER A 257 -7.00 2.45 -21.38
C SER A 257 -6.36 2.86 -22.70
N ILE A 258 -5.36 3.73 -22.61
CA ILE A 258 -4.62 4.28 -23.74
C ILE A 258 -3.12 4.04 -23.52
N ASP A 259 -2.42 3.58 -24.56
CA ASP A 259 -0.97 3.42 -24.52
C ASP A 259 -0.27 4.79 -24.48
N LEU A 260 0.59 4.98 -23.47
CA LEU A 260 1.33 6.22 -23.26
C LEU A 260 2.21 6.58 -24.48
N ASP A 261 2.96 5.61 -25.02
CA ASP A 261 3.97 5.85 -26.05
C ASP A 261 3.33 6.10 -27.43
N LEU A 262 2.14 5.53 -27.68
CA LEU A 262 1.39 5.76 -28.93
C LEU A 262 0.74 7.14 -29.00
N TYR A 263 0.25 7.65 -27.87
CA TYR A 263 -0.52 8.90 -27.81
C TYR A 263 0.32 10.12 -27.49
N ILE A 264 1.51 9.90 -26.94
CA ILE A 264 2.47 10.92 -26.54
C ILE A 264 3.82 10.51 -27.17
N SER A 265 3.86 10.49 -28.50
CA SER A 265 5.09 10.26 -29.25
C SER A 265 5.96 11.51 -29.24
N ASP A 266 7.21 11.40 -28.79
CA ASP A 266 8.17 12.50 -28.80
C ASP A 266 8.43 12.95 -30.25
N GLN A 267 8.08 14.20 -30.61
CA GLN A 267 8.46 14.79 -31.90
C GLN A 267 9.91 15.32 -31.91
N THR A 268 10.72 15.01 -30.89
CA THR A 268 12.16 15.33 -30.89
C THR A 268 12.93 14.18 -31.55
N GLY A 269 13.27 14.38 -32.83
CA GLY A 269 13.53 13.30 -33.78
C GLY A 269 14.77 12.43 -33.62
N THR A 270 14.70 11.23 -34.20
CA THR A 270 15.65 10.74 -35.20
C THR A 270 14.97 9.64 -36.01
N ALA A 271 15.20 9.63 -37.32
CA ALA A 271 14.70 8.61 -38.22
C ALA A 271 15.17 7.22 -37.79
N GLY A 272 14.23 6.38 -37.36
CA GLY A 272 14.36 4.93 -37.36
C GLY A 272 13.27 4.39 -38.28
N LYS A 273 13.63 4.12 -39.53
CA LYS A 273 12.91 3.09 -40.29
C LYS A 273 13.00 1.78 -39.50
N ASP A 274 11.98 0.95 -39.67
CA ASP A 274 11.75 -0.37 -39.06
C ASP A 274 11.03 -0.24 -37.70
N SER A 275 9.73 -0.53 -37.56
CA SER A 275 8.97 -1.62 -38.16
C SER A 275 7.51 -1.23 -38.39
N LEU A 276 7.09 -1.26 -39.66
CA LEU A 276 5.71 -1.44 -40.06
C LEU A 276 5.58 -2.87 -40.61
N CYS A 277 4.92 -3.75 -39.86
CA CYS A 277 4.08 -4.78 -40.46
C CYS A 277 3.07 -5.29 -39.42
N ILE A 278 1.86 -4.75 -39.55
CA ILE A 278 0.61 -5.34 -39.09
C ILE A 278 0.28 -6.44 -40.10
N GLU A 279 0.33 -7.71 -39.70
CA GLU A 279 -0.28 -8.78 -40.50
C GLU A 279 -1.75 -8.93 -40.11
N ASN A 280 -2.61 -8.53 -41.04
CA ASN A 280 -4.02 -8.93 -41.08
C ASN A 280 -4.11 -10.38 -41.56
N VAL A 281 -4.81 -11.22 -40.81
CA VAL A 281 -5.18 -12.58 -41.20
C VAL A 281 -6.33 -12.55 -42.21
N ARG A 282 -6.18 -13.23 -43.35
CA ARG A 282 -7.25 -14.01 -44.03
C ARG A 282 -6.65 -15.25 -44.75
N PRO A 283 -7.43 -16.34 -44.94
CA PRO A 283 -6.93 -17.72 -45.01
C PRO A 283 -7.11 -18.35 -46.43
N PRO A 284 -7.05 -19.70 -46.55
CA PRO A 284 -5.94 -20.49 -47.08
C PRO A 284 -6.13 -20.90 -48.56
N ASP A 285 -5.06 -21.33 -49.25
CA ASP A 285 -5.18 -22.27 -50.38
C ASP A 285 -3.91 -23.13 -50.56
N THR A 286 -4.14 -24.43 -50.38
CA THR A 286 -3.56 -25.64 -51.00
C THR A 286 -2.18 -25.71 -51.66
N ASN A 287 -1.51 -26.82 -51.30
CA ASN A 287 -0.68 -27.74 -52.09
C ASN A 287 0.81 -27.42 -52.31
N GLY A 288 1.65 -28.41 -51.97
CA GLY A 288 2.96 -28.58 -52.60
C GLY A 288 4.05 -29.17 -51.71
N ILE A 289 4.01 -30.48 -51.52
CA ILE A 289 5.09 -31.31 -50.95
C ILE A 289 6.30 -31.28 -51.89
N THR A 290 7.52 -31.17 -51.33
CA THR A 290 8.75 -31.97 -51.57
C THR A 290 9.98 -31.21 -51.04
N VAL A 291 11.08 -31.74 -50.50
CA VAL A 291 11.53 -33.01 -49.86
C VAL A 291 13.06 -32.80 -49.70
N THR A 292 13.60 -33.06 -48.48
CA THR A 292 14.98 -33.54 -48.12
C THR A 292 16.22 -32.75 -48.60
N GLU A 293 17.38 -32.67 -47.92
CA GLU A 293 17.95 -33.30 -46.72
C GLU A 293 19.24 -32.53 -46.36
N GLU A 294 19.53 -32.46 -45.04
CA GLU A 294 20.80 -32.68 -44.31
C GLU A 294 22.16 -32.57 -45.08
N SER A 295 23.27 -32.03 -44.54
CA SER A 295 23.86 -32.28 -43.21
C SER A 295 25.18 -31.49 -43.00
N ASN A 296 25.46 -31.19 -41.72
CA ASN A 296 26.72 -31.30 -40.96
C ASN A 296 28.04 -30.63 -41.44
N ALA A 297 28.68 -29.86 -40.55
CA ALA A 297 29.70 -30.36 -39.60
C ALA A 297 30.54 -29.22 -38.94
N SER A 298 30.83 -29.36 -37.64
CA SER A 298 31.90 -28.68 -36.87
C SER A 298 33.21 -29.53 -36.93
N PRO A 299 34.28 -29.41 -36.10
CA PRO A 299 34.69 -28.42 -35.07
C PRO A 299 36.24 -28.09 -35.00
N GLY A 300 36.69 -27.24 -34.07
CA GLY A 300 37.92 -27.49 -33.26
C GLY A 300 39.07 -26.45 -33.14
N LYS A 301 39.28 -25.95 -31.90
CA LYS A 301 40.52 -25.65 -31.10
C LYS A 301 41.75 -24.88 -31.65
N GLY A 302 42.28 -23.97 -30.81
CA GLY A 302 43.68 -23.47 -30.80
C GLY A 302 43.95 -22.41 -29.70
N ALA A 303 45.13 -22.41 -29.08
CA ALA A 303 45.50 -21.70 -27.82
C ALA A 303 46.67 -20.68 -27.97
N SER A 304 47.06 -20.01 -26.86
CA SER A 304 48.33 -19.26 -26.57
C SER A 304 48.30 -17.73 -26.78
N SER A 305 48.98 -16.80 -26.08
CA SER A 305 49.64 -16.64 -24.76
C SER A 305 50.13 -15.17 -24.59
N ASN A 306 50.42 -14.76 -23.34
CA ASN A 306 51.44 -13.79 -22.84
C ASN A 306 51.31 -12.24 -22.84
N GLY A 307 51.65 -11.68 -21.65
CA GLY A 307 52.25 -10.36 -21.34
C GLY A 307 51.30 -9.36 -20.64
N GLY A 308 51.53 -8.73 -19.49
CA GLY A 308 52.65 -8.59 -18.54
C GLY A 308 52.62 -7.18 -17.89
N CYS A 309 52.43 -7.12 -16.56
CA CYS A 309 52.73 -6.09 -15.52
C CYS A 309 52.58 -4.56 -15.78
N ILE A 310 52.04 -3.79 -14.80
CA ILE A 310 52.78 -2.93 -13.82
C ILE A 310 51.90 -2.69 -12.56
N ASN A 311 52.52 -2.70 -11.38
CA ASN A 311 51.98 -2.46 -10.02
C ASN A 311 51.94 -0.96 -9.65
N GLU A 312 51.05 -0.58 -8.72
CA GLU A 312 51.37 0.42 -7.69
C GLU A 312 50.65 0.07 -6.38
N VAL A 313 51.39 0.14 -5.28
CA VAL A 313 51.05 -0.26 -3.92
C VAL A 313 51.23 0.99 -3.04
N ASP A 314 50.28 1.25 -2.12
CA ASP A 314 50.53 1.36 -0.67
C ASP A 314 49.67 2.39 0.10
N LEU A 315 49.13 1.85 1.20
CA LEU A 315 48.91 2.40 2.55
C LEU A 315 48.20 3.75 2.76
N ALA A 316 47.08 3.68 3.50
CA ALA A 316 46.88 4.51 4.68
C ALA A 316 45.96 3.82 5.71
N SER A 317 46.57 3.44 6.82
CA SER A 317 45.95 2.99 8.07
C SER A 317 45.19 4.14 8.75
N LYS A 318 44.08 3.81 9.43
CA LYS A 318 43.43 4.70 10.42
C LYS A 318 43.31 4.00 11.78
N PRO A 319 43.44 4.76 12.89
CA PRO A 319 43.80 4.23 14.20
C PRO A 319 42.61 3.73 15.01
N LYS A 320 42.92 2.88 15.99
CA LYS A 320 42.06 2.48 17.12
C LYS A 320 42.12 3.54 18.22
N ASN A 321 40.96 3.95 18.74
CA ASN A 321 40.65 4.46 20.09
C ASN A 321 39.13 4.26 20.24
N ALA A 322 38.63 3.32 21.04
CA ALA A 322 38.51 3.31 22.51
C ALA A 322 37.45 4.29 23.04
N ASP A 323 36.55 3.70 23.83
CA ASP A 323 35.51 4.24 24.73
C ASP A 323 34.12 4.63 24.17
N GLY A 324 33.09 3.85 24.56
CA GLY A 324 31.69 4.28 24.48
C GLY A 324 30.62 3.18 24.50
N VAL A 325 30.40 2.55 25.66
CA VAL A 325 29.10 2.03 26.17
C VAL A 325 28.28 1.11 25.25
N ASP A 326 28.44 -0.21 25.43
CA ASP A 326 27.54 -1.22 24.86
C ASP A 326 26.30 -1.45 25.75
N ASP A 327 25.17 -0.97 25.27
CA ASP A 327 23.82 -1.37 25.66
C ASP A 327 23.59 -2.82 25.18
N SER A 328 23.62 -3.79 26.09
CA SER A 328 23.26 -5.20 25.79
C SER A 328 21.75 -5.38 25.72
N SER A 329 21.16 -4.68 24.75
CA SER A 329 19.89 -5.05 24.14
C SER A 329 20.16 -6.14 23.11
N SER A 330 19.34 -7.20 23.12
CA SER A 330 19.32 -8.19 22.04
C SER A 330 18.76 -7.52 20.78
N ASN A 331 19.68 -6.91 20.04
CA ASN A 331 19.47 -6.28 18.75
C ASN A 331 19.29 -7.40 17.71
N MET A 332 18.04 -7.83 17.49
CA MET A 332 17.71 -8.58 16.28
C MET A 332 17.72 -7.58 15.12
N PRO A 333 18.46 -7.83 14.03
CA PRO A 333 18.55 -6.91 12.93
C PRO A 333 17.16 -6.71 12.31
N ALA A 334 16.90 -5.49 11.85
CA ALA A 334 15.76 -5.16 11.00
C ALA A 334 15.91 -5.91 9.67
N GLU A 335 15.54 -7.20 9.66
CA GLU A 335 15.22 -7.90 8.42
C GLU A 335 14.06 -7.16 7.76
N SER A 336 14.31 -6.74 6.52
CA SER A 336 13.37 -6.05 5.66
C SER A 336 11.98 -6.72 5.68
N MET A 337 10.94 -5.90 5.84
CA MET A 337 9.53 -6.34 5.71
C MET A 337 9.21 -6.95 4.32
N GLN A 338 10.16 -6.91 3.37
CA GLN A 338 10.05 -7.48 2.02
C GLN A 338 9.68 -8.97 2.03
N ASN A 339 10.21 -9.79 2.94
CA ASN A 339 10.19 -11.25 2.78
C ASN A 339 9.09 -12.02 3.55
N ARG A 340 8.15 -11.36 4.24
CA ARG A 340 7.11 -12.07 5.03
C ARG A 340 5.74 -12.21 4.37
N PHE A 341 5.49 -11.56 3.24
CA PHE A 341 4.21 -11.63 2.53
C PHE A 341 4.32 -12.11 1.07
N GLU A 342 5.52 -12.39 0.54
CA GLU A 342 5.72 -12.85 -0.84
C GLU A 342 5.48 -14.35 -1.06
N GLY A 343 5.19 -15.12 -0.01
CA GLY A 343 4.98 -16.58 -0.11
C GLY A 343 3.62 -17.06 -0.63
N VAL A 344 2.76 -16.19 -1.19
CA VAL A 344 1.37 -16.58 -1.55
C VAL A 344 1.12 -16.79 -3.04
N ASN A 345 1.98 -16.34 -3.95
CA ASN A 345 1.73 -16.44 -5.40
C ASN A 345 2.85 -17.10 -6.20
N LYS A 346 3.19 -18.35 -5.87
CA LYS A 346 3.80 -19.29 -6.83
C LYS A 346 3.19 -20.67 -6.67
N ARG A 347 2.21 -21.00 -7.50
CA ARG A 347 1.96 -22.38 -7.91
C ARG A 347 1.68 -22.42 -9.42
N HIS A 348 2.64 -23.02 -10.12
CA HIS A 348 2.49 -23.68 -11.41
C HIS A 348 1.31 -24.65 -11.31
N LEU A 349 0.33 -24.54 -12.20
CA LEU A 349 -0.57 -25.64 -12.50
C LEU A 349 0.16 -26.56 -13.48
N MET A 350 0.50 -27.77 -13.03
CA MET A 350 0.64 -28.93 -13.91
C MET A 350 -0.65 -29.73 -13.75
N ASN A 351 -1.39 -29.86 -14.84
CA ASN A 351 -2.59 -30.69 -14.93
C ASN A 351 -2.24 -31.86 -15.85
N GLU A 352 -2.11 -33.06 -15.31
CA GLU A 352 -2.05 -34.29 -16.10
C GLU A 352 -3.47 -34.66 -16.51
N GLY A 353 -3.71 -34.72 -17.81
CA GLY A 353 -4.97 -35.12 -18.41
C GLY A 353 -5.08 -36.63 -18.55
N THR A 354 -6.26 -37.16 -18.26
CA THR A 354 -6.78 -38.38 -18.86
C THR A 354 -7.89 -37.97 -19.82
N THR A 355 -7.80 -38.49 -21.04
CA THR A 355 -8.65 -38.21 -22.20
C THR A 355 -10.05 -38.79 -22.04
N ASP A 356 -11.08 -38.04 -22.42
CA ASP A 356 -12.16 -38.56 -23.28
C ASP A 356 -12.95 -37.41 -23.91
N GLY A 357 -13.27 -37.58 -25.19
CA GLY A 357 -13.72 -36.52 -26.08
C GLY A 357 -15.21 -36.26 -26.09
N SER A 358 -15.58 -35.05 -26.51
CA SER A 358 -16.73 -34.79 -27.38
C SER A 358 -16.65 -33.35 -27.90
N ASN A 359 -16.84 -33.22 -29.21
CA ASN A 359 -16.91 -31.97 -29.94
C ASN A 359 -18.14 -31.16 -29.49
N ASP A 360 -17.94 -29.90 -29.11
CA ASP A 360 -18.99 -28.90 -29.32
C ASP A 360 -18.40 -27.53 -29.65
N ASN A 361 -18.90 -26.94 -30.72
CA ASN A 361 -18.46 -25.66 -31.29
C ASN A 361 -19.00 -24.50 -30.44
N THR A 362 -18.19 -23.94 -29.55
CA THR A 362 -18.49 -22.66 -28.90
C THR A 362 -17.46 -21.60 -29.25
N VAL A 363 -17.94 -20.55 -29.92
CA VAL A 363 -17.25 -19.28 -30.18
C VAL A 363 -16.52 -18.81 -28.91
N PRO A 364 -15.22 -18.45 -28.96
CA PRO A 364 -14.49 -18.05 -27.78
C PRO A 364 -15.01 -16.68 -27.29
N LYS A 365 -15.73 -16.69 -26.16
CA LYS A 365 -15.93 -15.47 -25.36
C LYS A 365 -14.54 -14.95 -24.96
N LYS A 366 -14.16 -13.76 -25.43
CA LYS A 366 -12.98 -13.03 -24.95
C LYS A 366 -13.07 -12.94 -23.41
N GLN A 367 -12.30 -13.78 -22.71
CA GLN A 367 -12.08 -13.62 -21.28
C GLN A 367 -11.20 -12.37 -21.12
N ALA A 368 -11.83 -11.23 -20.85
CA ALA A 368 -11.11 -10.01 -20.51
C ALA A 368 -10.31 -10.26 -19.23
N LEU A 369 -8.98 -10.22 -19.33
CA LEU A 369 -8.10 -10.21 -18.17
C LEU A 369 -8.48 -9.01 -17.27
N PRO A 370 -8.51 -9.17 -15.93
CA PRO A 370 -8.74 -8.05 -15.03
C PRO A 370 -7.69 -6.96 -15.27
N GLY A 371 -8.16 -5.72 -15.45
CA GLY A 371 -7.31 -4.54 -15.55
C GLY A 371 -7.12 -3.88 -16.89
N VAL A 372 -7.92 -4.22 -17.90
CA VAL A 372 -7.91 -3.51 -19.17
C VAL A 372 -9.32 -3.18 -19.64
N TYR A 373 -9.68 -1.90 -19.61
CA TYR A 373 -11.05 -1.42 -19.81
C TYR A 373 -11.16 -0.39 -20.92
N PRO A 374 -12.29 -0.47 -21.62
CA PRO A 374 -12.33 -1.29 -22.80
C PRO A 374 -11.14 -0.96 -23.70
N LEU A 375 -10.42 -1.99 -24.12
CA LEU A 375 -9.34 -1.85 -25.10
C LEU A 375 -9.95 -1.54 -26.47
N TYR A 376 -10.20 -0.26 -26.71
CA TYR A 376 -10.23 0.29 -28.05
C TYR A 376 -9.24 1.45 -28.10
N ASN A 377 -8.75 1.76 -29.30
CA ASN A 377 -7.88 2.91 -29.50
C ASN A 377 -8.78 4.11 -29.81
N PRO A 378 -9.11 4.97 -28.83
CA PRO A 378 -9.90 6.18 -29.09
C PRO A 378 -9.14 7.09 -30.06
N THR A 379 -9.86 7.83 -30.91
CA THR A 379 -9.18 8.77 -31.80
C THR A 379 -8.60 9.94 -30.99
N ARG A 380 -7.61 10.65 -31.54
CA ARG A 380 -7.02 11.81 -30.83
C ARG A 380 -8.05 12.92 -30.59
N GLU A 381 -9.02 13.07 -31.49
CA GLU A 381 -10.14 14.01 -31.33
C GLU A 381 -11.05 13.62 -30.16
N GLU A 382 -11.28 12.32 -29.94
CA GLU A 382 -12.11 11.84 -28.83
C GLU A 382 -11.49 12.16 -27.46
N VAL A 383 -10.17 11.99 -27.37
CA VAL A 383 -9.34 12.25 -26.18
C VAL A 383 -9.14 13.75 -25.94
N SER A 384 -9.21 14.57 -26.99
CA SER A 384 -9.06 16.02 -26.88
C SER A 384 -10.10 16.67 -25.96
N ASN A 385 -9.78 17.88 -25.50
CA ASN A 385 -10.57 18.66 -24.56
C ASN A 385 -10.80 17.94 -23.22
N CYS A 386 -9.73 17.35 -22.70
CA CYS A 386 -9.68 16.88 -21.32
C CYS A 386 -9.78 18.09 -20.38
N HIS A 387 -10.63 17.98 -19.37
CA HIS A 387 -10.82 19.02 -18.35
C HIS A 387 -9.69 18.94 -17.31
N VAL A 388 -9.17 17.73 -17.09
CA VAL A 388 -8.15 17.45 -16.07
C VAL A 388 -7.14 16.45 -16.62
N VAL A 389 -5.86 16.71 -16.38
CA VAL A 389 -4.76 15.74 -16.48
C VAL A 389 -4.22 15.54 -15.07
N ILE A 390 -4.32 14.32 -14.54
CA ILE A 390 -3.91 13.98 -13.18
C ILE A 390 -3.03 12.73 -13.16
N GLY A 391 -2.01 12.68 -12.30
CA GLY A 391 -1.24 11.45 -12.21
C GLY A 391 -0.23 11.33 -11.08
N ASN A 392 0.22 10.09 -10.90
CA ASN A 392 1.33 9.71 -10.04
C ASN A 392 2.48 9.20 -10.90
N ILE A 393 3.59 9.93 -10.88
CA ILE A 393 4.82 9.59 -11.61
C ILE A 393 5.85 8.87 -10.74
N SER A 394 5.51 8.56 -9.49
CA SER A 394 6.44 7.91 -8.55
C SER A 394 6.76 6.49 -9.00
N TYR A 395 8.02 6.08 -8.84
CA TYR A 395 8.49 4.76 -9.24
C TYR A 395 8.95 3.95 -8.02
N ASN A 396 8.49 2.70 -7.93
CA ASN A 396 8.54 1.88 -6.71
C ASN A 396 9.95 1.44 -6.27
N LYS A 397 10.99 1.70 -7.06
CA LYS A 397 12.40 1.42 -6.74
C LYS A 397 13.13 2.74 -6.44
N CYS A 398 13.00 3.28 -5.23
CA CYS A 398 13.63 4.54 -4.83
C CYS A 398 14.82 4.33 -3.89
N GLU A 399 16.03 4.51 -4.43
CA GLU A 399 17.20 5.11 -3.74
C GLU A 399 18.09 5.94 -4.70
N LYS A 400 17.75 6.04 -6.00
CA LYS A 400 18.53 6.79 -7.01
C LYS A 400 17.63 7.68 -7.87
N LEU A 401 18.20 8.77 -8.38
CA LEU A 401 17.58 9.60 -9.42
C LEU A 401 17.19 8.67 -10.59
N ASN A 402 15.90 8.59 -10.88
CA ASN A 402 15.42 7.64 -11.88
C ASN A 402 15.02 8.43 -13.12
N GLN A 403 15.75 8.19 -14.21
CA GLN A 403 15.50 8.84 -15.50
C GLN A 403 14.05 8.63 -15.98
N LEU A 404 13.46 7.47 -15.70
CA LEU A 404 12.07 7.18 -16.05
C LEU A 404 11.08 8.15 -15.41
N VAL A 405 11.36 8.64 -14.19
CA VAL A 405 10.47 9.61 -13.53
C VAL A 405 10.52 10.95 -14.28
N PHE A 406 11.69 11.38 -14.75
CA PHE A 406 11.80 12.56 -15.61
C PHE A 406 11.09 12.36 -16.94
N ASP A 407 11.28 11.20 -17.58
CA ASP A 407 10.69 10.92 -18.88
C ASP A 407 9.16 10.89 -18.79
N TYR A 408 8.60 10.26 -17.75
CA TYR A 408 7.17 10.32 -17.49
C TYR A 408 6.70 11.74 -17.17
N THR A 409 7.45 12.51 -16.38
CA THR A 409 7.10 13.91 -16.09
C THR A 409 6.95 14.72 -17.38
N LYS A 410 7.93 14.60 -18.29
CA LYS A 410 7.91 15.27 -19.60
C LYS A 410 6.75 14.79 -20.47
N LYS A 411 6.53 13.47 -20.55
CA LYS A 411 5.43 12.89 -21.32
C LYS A 411 4.06 13.37 -20.83
N ILE A 412 3.83 13.39 -19.52
CA ILE A 412 2.54 13.85 -18.98
C ILE A 412 2.35 15.35 -19.16
N LYS A 413 3.41 16.15 -19.04
CA LYS A 413 3.35 17.57 -19.42
C LYS A 413 3.00 17.74 -20.89
N HIS A 414 3.65 16.97 -21.78
CA HIS A 414 3.33 17.00 -23.22
C HIS A 414 1.89 16.57 -23.50
N ALA A 415 1.37 15.58 -22.77
CA ALA A 415 -0.03 15.18 -22.82
C ALA A 415 -0.97 16.32 -22.41
N ALA A 416 -0.60 17.10 -21.39
CA ALA A 416 -1.36 18.28 -21.00
C ALA A 416 -1.34 19.37 -22.08
N ASP A 417 -0.20 19.58 -22.73
CA ASP A 417 -0.10 20.54 -23.84
C ASP A 417 -1.02 20.15 -25.00
N LEU A 418 -1.13 18.85 -25.33
CA LEU A 418 -1.93 18.35 -26.44
C LEU A 418 -3.43 18.24 -26.13
N TYR A 419 -3.80 17.66 -24.99
CA TYR A 419 -5.16 17.17 -24.77
C TYR A 419 -5.96 18.00 -23.76
N LEU A 420 -5.31 18.78 -22.89
CA LEU A 420 -5.99 19.59 -21.89
C LEU A 420 -6.68 20.80 -22.56
N GLU A 421 -7.91 21.11 -22.17
CA GLU A 421 -8.63 22.29 -22.66
C GLU A 421 -8.17 23.58 -21.99
N LEU A 422 -8.53 24.73 -22.55
CA LEU A 422 -8.32 26.03 -21.90
C LEU A 422 -9.14 26.10 -20.60
N GLY A 423 -8.50 26.53 -19.51
CA GLY A 423 -9.08 26.49 -18.16
C GLY A 423 -8.94 25.13 -17.46
N GLY A 424 -8.50 24.09 -18.16
CA GLY A 424 -8.29 22.76 -17.60
C GLY A 424 -7.16 22.72 -16.57
N ARG A 425 -7.16 21.70 -15.70
CA ARG A 425 -6.21 21.56 -14.58
C ARG A 425 -5.20 20.44 -14.85
N LEU A 426 -3.92 20.73 -14.61
CA LEU A 426 -2.85 19.74 -14.52
C LEU A 426 -2.54 19.53 -13.03
N VAL A 427 -2.51 18.28 -12.57
CA VAL A 427 -2.15 17.91 -11.18
C VAL A 427 -1.26 16.67 -11.19
N LEU A 428 0.00 16.82 -10.78
CA LEU A 428 0.96 15.72 -10.76
C LEU A 428 1.56 15.54 -9.37
N PHE A 429 1.59 14.30 -8.92
CA PHE A 429 2.27 13.89 -7.69
C PHE A 429 3.54 13.12 -8.01
N GLY A 430 4.62 13.47 -7.32
CA GLY A 430 5.89 12.77 -7.40
C GLY A 430 6.65 12.79 -6.08
N GLN A 431 7.30 11.68 -5.75
CA GLN A 431 8.11 11.57 -4.53
C GLN A 431 9.43 12.35 -4.60
N GLN A 432 10.00 12.52 -5.81
CA GLN A 432 11.30 13.15 -6.01
C GLN A 432 11.14 14.65 -6.23
N TYR A 433 11.95 15.45 -5.53
CA TYR A 433 11.93 16.91 -5.66
C TYR A 433 12.37 17.38 -7.05
N GLN A 434 13.45 16.81 -7.60
CA GLN A 434 14.10 17.32 -8.81
C GLN A 434 13.20 17.28 -10.06
N PRO A 435 12.50 16.17 -10.39
CA PRO A 435 11.56 16.16 -11.52
C PRO A 435 10.40 17.13 -11.34
N MET A 436 9.92 17.29 -10.09
CA MET A 436 8.79 18.16 -9.78
C MET A 436 9.16 19.64 -9.83
N ALA A 437 10.34 20.01 -9.34
CA ALA A 437 10.86 21.36 -9.45
C ALA A 437 11.14 21.73 -10.92
N ALA A 438 11.67 20.79 -11.71
CA ALA A 438 11.87 20.98 -13.14
C ALA A 438 10.55 21.21 -13.88
N LEU A 439 9.52 20.42 -13.58
CA LEU A 439 8.18 20.60 -14.12
C LEU A 439 7.60 21.97 -13.75
N GLN A 440 7.69 22.37 -12.48
CA GLN A 440 7.18 23.66 -12.03
C GLN A 440 7.89 24.82 -12.73
N SER A 441 9.21 24.75 -12.88
CA SER A 441 9.98 25.75 -13.65
C SER A 441 9.55 25.80 -15.12
N GLU A 442 9.35 24.64 -15.76
CA GLU A 442 8.89 24.57 -17.15
C GLU A 442 7.49 25.17 -17.32
N LEU A 443 6.55 24.84 -16.42
CA LEU A 443 5.19 25.38 -16.45
C LEU A 443 5.18 26.90 -16.19
N THR A 444 6.03 27.39 -15.28
CA THR A 444 6.13 28.82 -14.95
C THR A 444 6.73 29.62 -16.10
N ARG A 445 7.65 29.01 -16.87
CA ARG A 445 8.25 29.63 -18.06
C ARG A 445 7.33 29.60 -19.27
N SER A 446 6.29 28.77 -19.26
CA SER A 446 5.35 28.64 -20.36
C SER A 446 4.21 29.65 -20.22
N ASP A 447 3.93 30.40 -21.29
CA ASP A 447 2.77 31.29 -21.36
C ASP A 447 1.42 30.54 -21.47
N SER A 448 1.47 29.20 -21.57
CA SER A 448 0.29 28.35 -21.67
C SER A 448 -0.28 27.93 -20.32
N TYR A 449 0.37 28.28 -19.20
CA TYR A 449 -0.06 27.89 -17.87
C TYR A 449 -0.04 29.06 -16.88
N VAL A 450 -1.05 29.11 -16.02
CA VAL A 450 -1.16 30.07 -14.93
C VAL A 450 -1.45 29.36 -13.61
N ASN A 451 -1.29 30.06 -12.49
CA ASN A 451 -1.48 29.52 -11.14
C ASN A 451 -0.65 28.24 -10.91
N VAL A 452 0.61 28.25 -11.34
CA VAL A 452 1.54 27.15 -11.11
C VAL A 452 1.87 27.09 -9.63
N LYS A 453 1.62 25.95 -8.98
CA LYS A 453 1.87 25.71 -7.56
C LYS A 453 2.76 24.50 -7.36
N PHE A 454 3.56 24.56 -6.31
CA PHE A 454 4.44 23.49 -5.84
C PHE A 454 4.18 23.30 -4.35
N ASP A 455 3.39 22.29 -4.02
CA ASP A 455 2.88 22.07 -2.68
C ASP A 455 3.44 20.79 -2.05
N GLU A 456 3.73 20.85 -0.75
CA GLU A 456 4.08 19.71 0.09
C GLU A 456 3.10 19.62 1.25
N VAL A 457 2.52 18.43 1.45
CA VAL A 457 1.50 18.22 2.48
C VAL A 457 2.10 17.51 3.68
N PHE A 458 1.99 18.15 4.84
CA PHE A 458 2.44 17.60 6.13
C PHE A 458 1.27 17.10 6.95
N ILE A 459 1.34 15.83 7.37
CA ILE A 459 0.41 15.28 8.37
C ILE A 459 1.21 14.91 9.62
N ARG A 460 0.71 15.33 10.78
CA ARG A 460 1.25 14.92 12.06
C ARG A 460 0.16 14.25 12.89
N GLU A 461 0.32 12.95 13.10
CA GLU A 461 -0.52 12.20 14.03
C GLU A 461 -0.15 12.53 15.47
N TYR A 462 -1.15 12.58 16.34
CA TYR A 462 -0.97 12.80 17.76
C TYR A 462 -1.43 11.57 18.53
N GLN A 463 -0.62 11.17 19.51
CA GLN A 463 -1.10 10.30 20.56
C GLN A 463 -1.98 11.15 21.48
N VAL A 464 -3.26 10.80 21.55
CA VAL A 464 -4.22 11.42 22.46
C VAL A 464 -4.74 10.34 23.41
N CYS A 465 -4.42 10.47 24.69
CA CYS A 465 -4.93 9.57 25.72
C CYS A 465 -6.29 10.10 26.20
N VAL A 466 -7.38 9.60 25.63
CA VAL A 466 -8.75 9.99 26.00
C VAL A 466 -9.20 9.18 27.22
N ILE A 467 -9.92 9.85 28.12
CA ILE A 467 -10.61 9.22 29.27
C ILE A 467 -11.64 8.24 28.71
N ASP A 468 -11.58 6.98 29.15
CA ASP A 468 -12.71 6.07 28.97
C ASP A 468 -13.89 6.65 29.78
N ILE A 469 -14.86 7.27 29.10
CA ILE A 469 -15.96 8.06 29.70
C ILE A 469 -16.79 7.21 30.69
N PHE A 470 -16.71 5.88 30.58
CA PHE A 470 -17.37 4.94 31.48
C PHE A 470 -16.64 4.71 32.81
N SER A 471 -15.39 5.16 32.98
CA SER A 471 -14.64 5.02 34.23
C SER A 471 -14.94 6.19 35.18
N ARG A 472 -16.01 6.07 35.97
CA ARG A 472 -16.46 7.09 36.94
C ARG A 472 -15.68 7.15 38.26
N VAL A 473 -14.51 6.52 38.39
CA VAL A 473 -13.79 6.48 39.68
C VAL A 473 -12.32 6.87 39.49
N ASN A 474 -11.95 7.98 40.13
CA ASN A 474 -10.64 8.48 40.61
C ASN A 474 -9.29 8.21 39.89
N ALA A 475 -9.21 7.42 38.82
CA ALA A 475 -8.05 7.32 37.92
C ALA A 475 -7.88 8.56 37.01
N LYS A 476 -8.36 9.72 37.48
CA LYS A 476 -8.57 10.95 36.71
C LYS A 476 -7.30 11.74 36.41
N GLN A 477 -6.17 11.48 37.07
CA GLN A 477 -5.11 12.51 37.21
C GLN A 477 -3.77 12.24 36.52
N MET A 478 -3.55 11.09 35.86
CA MET A 478 -2.25 10.82 35.23
C MET A 478 -2.27 10.39 33.77
N LEU A 479 -3.37 9.81 33.25
CA LEU A 479 -3.37 9.29 31.88
C LEU A 479 -3.36 10.40 30.80
N HIS A 480 -3.74 11.63 31.16
CA HIS A 480 -3.87 12.79 30.26
C HIS A 480 -2.56 13.53 29.96
N LEU A 481 -1.45 13.21 30.65
CA LEU A 481 -0.17 13.96 30.53
C LEU A 481 0.78 13.43 29.44
N ARG A 482 0.32 12.53 28.56
CA ARG A 482 1.14 11.94 27.48
C ARG A 482 0.63 12.26 26.08
N THR A 483 -0.06 13.40 25.95
CA THR A 483 -0.46 13.91 24.65
C THR A 483 0.75 14.51 23.97
N HIS A 484 1.23 13.85 22.92
CA HIS A 484 2.36 14.32 22.15
C HIS A 484 2.24 13.82 20.69
N PRO A 485 2.93 14.45 19.74
CA PRO A 485 3.02 13.92 18.38
C PRO A 485 3.57 12.50 18.37
N LEU A 486 3.12 11.67 17.44
CA LEU A 486 3.59 10.30 17.31
C LEU A 486 5.05 10.31 16.80
N MET A 487 5.99 9.91 17.65
CA MET A 487 7.43 9.91 17.38
C MET A 487 7.92 8.50 17.04
N LYS A 488 7.38 7.88 15.98
CA LYS A 488 7.89 6.60 15.47
C LYS A 488 8.67 6.82 14.18
N ALA A 489 9.79 6.12 14.02
CA ALA A 489 10.62 6.20 12.81
C ALA A 489 9.88 5.80 11.52
N GLU A 490 8.82 4.99 11.67
CA GLU A 490 7.96 4.56 10.55
C GLU A 490 7.01 5.65 10.06
N VAL A 491 6.74 6.69 10.87
CA VAL A 491 5.90 7.82 10.45
C VAL A 491 6.65 8.62 9.41
N ARG A 492 5.95 8.92 8.31
CA ARG A 492 6.44 9.76 7.23
C ARG A 492 5.64 11.05 7.22
N PRO A 493 6.12 12.13 7.86
CA PRO A 493 5.38 13.40 7.94
C PRO A 493 5.14 14.00 6.55
N PHE A 494 6.09 13.79 5.65
CA PHE A 494 6.04 14.16 4.24
C PHE A 494 6.23 12.93 3.37
N CYS A 495 5.54 12.89 2.22
CA CYS A 495 5.53 11.73 1.34
C CYS A 495 5.71 12.05 -0.15
N GLY A 496 5.99 13.32 -0.49
CA GLY A 496 6.20 13.76 -1.87
C GLY A 496 5.65 15.16 -2.11
N PHE A 497 5.68 15.57 -3.37
CA PHE A 497 5.31 16.90 -3.84
C PHE A 497 4.13 16.81 -4.80
N ILE A 498 3.31 17.87 -4.82
CA ILE A 498 2.22 18.04 -5.78
C ILE A 498 2.50 19.30 -6.59
N VAL A 499 2.60 19.15 -7.91
CA VAL A 499 2.65 20.27 -8.84
C VAL A 499 1.27 20.41 -9.46
N SER A 500 0.72 21.63 -9.43
CA SER A 500 -0.54 21.93 -10.11
C SER A 500 -0.44 23.19 -10.96
N ALA A 501 -1.21 23.23 -12.04
CA ALA A 501 -1.28 24.39 -12.93
C ALA A 501 -2.62 24.43 -13.68
N THR A 502 -2.95 25.59 -14.23
CA THR A 502 -4.17 25.80 -15.02
C THR A 502 -3.78 26.17 -16.44
N LYS A 503 -4.32 25.48 -17.43
CA LYS A 503 -4.05 25.82 -18.83
C LYS A 503 -4.72 27.14 -19.19
N ALA A 504 -3.96 28.02 -19.82
CA ALA A 504 -4.38 29.35 -20.23
C ALA A 504 -4.17 29.55 -21.73
N SER A 505 -4.87 30.53 -22.29
CA SER A 505 -4.60 30.95 -23.67
C SER A 505 -3.30 31.75 -23.69
N THR A 506 -2.49 31.56 -24.73
CA THR A 506 -1.26 32.32 -24.97
C THR A 506 -1.52 33.78 -25.32
N ASN A 507 -2.76 34.15 -25.63
CA ASN A 507 -3.16 35.49 -26.06
C ASN A 507 -3.71 36.35 -24.91
N ILE A 508 -3.41 36.02 -23.64
CA ILE A 508 -3.82 36.82 -22.49
C ILE A 508 -2.73 37.87 -22.21
N ILE A 509 -2.51 38.79 -23.15
CA ILE A 509 -1.81 40.06 -22.94
C ILE A 509 -2.52 41.14 -23.74
#